data_AF-A0AAD7ABZ2-F1
#
_entry.id   AF-A0AAD7ABZ2-F1
#
_cell.length_a   1.000
_cell.length_b   1.000
_cell.length_c   1.000
_cell.angle_alpha   90.00
_cell.angle_beta   90.00
_cell.angle_gamma   90.00
#
_symmetry.space_group_name_H-M   'P 1'
#
loop_
_entity.id
_entity.type
_entity.pdbx_description
1 polymer ?
#
loop_
_entity_poly.entity_id
_entity_poly.type
_entity_poly.pdbx_seq_one_letter_code
_entity_poly.pdbx_strand_id
1 'polypeptide(L)'
;WKGSGIGQILVDKGSFLKDIDLFDNVEFGISSRDARAMAPATRKLLEHSFLALLDSGIDYRKQNVGCFISGTSIELSNVSSPDEYESRGSLAGAPAMLANRISNHLDLLGPSIPLDTACSSSLMALHLAVQSILLGDCKAAVVGGCQLNHRLMDWITYSQSSLLSQDGKCKPFDESADGFARAEACVVIVIKPLVDALKDQDHIYATILGSSINSAGSGGPPGAPVAESQADAMLVAFERAGHSPSEAAYVELHATGTAKGDPTEANWVGQRFRRANELLVGSVKGNIG
;
A
#
# COMPACT_ATOMS: atom_id res chain seq x y z
N TRP A 1 -5.28 29.06 -2.46
CA TRP A 1 -5.45 27.85 -1.61
C TRP A 1 -4.45 27.77 -0.48
N LYS A 2 -3.19 28.22 -0.62
CA LYS A 2 -2.19 28.13 0.46
C LYS A 2 -2.54 28.99 1.68
N GLY A 3 -2.52 28.40 2.88
CA GLY A 3 -2.76 29.07 4.16
C GLY A 3 -3.27 28.10 5.23
N SER A 4 -3.54 28.61 6.44
CA SER A 4 -3.95 27.82 7.62
C SER A 4 -5.43 27.98 7.99
N GLY A 5 -6.20 28.76 7.23
CA GLY A 5 -7.64 28.94 7.44
C GLY A 5 -8.48 27.75 6.96
N ILE A 6 -9.77 27.75 7.34
CA ILE A 6 -10.73 26.75 6.85
C ILE A 6 -10.78 26.80 5.32
N GLY A 7 -10.71 25.63 4.68
CA GLY A 7 -10.67 25.49 3.22
C GLY A 7 -9.32 25.81 2.56
N GLN A 8 -8.30 26.15 3.35
CA GLN A 8 -6.94 26.37 2.85
C GLN A 8 -6.06 25.13 3.03
N ILE A 9 -4.96 25.10 2.30
CA ILE A 9 -3.97 24.02 2.28
C ILE A 9 -2.67 24.55 2.88
N LEU A 10 -2.15 23.85 3.87
CA LEU A 10 -0.95 24.26 4.61
C LEU A 10 0.30 24.27 3.71
N VAL A 11 0.39 23.28 2.83
CA VAL A 11 1.59 22.95 2.05
C VAL A 11 1.30 22.96 0.55
N ASP A 12 2.28 23.35 -0.26
CA ASP A 12 2.22 23.41 -1.72
C ASP A 12 3.20 22.44 -2.40
N LYS A 13 3.61 21.40 -1.66
CA LYS A 13 4.60 20.41 -2.06
C LYS A 13 4.12 19.01 -1.73
N GLY A 14 4.57 18.05 -2.52
CA GLY A 14 4.37 16.62 -2.37
C GLY A 14 5.12 15.89 -3.47
N SER A 15 5.12 14.56 -3.41
CA SER A 15 5.71 13.72 -4.45
C SER A 15 4.60 13.17 -5.32
N PHE A 16 4.69 13.44 -6.62
CA PHE A 16 3.65 13.10 -7.59
C PHE A 16 4.24 12.24 -8.70
N LEU A 17 3.47 11.22 -9.10
CA LEU A 17 3.76 10.45 -10.29
C LEU A 17 3.56 11.34 -11.52
N LYS A 18 4.39 11.13 -12.54
CA LYS A 18 4.20 11.76 -13.84
C LYS A 18 3.15 10.98 -14.62
N ASP A 19 2.45 11.66 -15.51
CA ASP A 19 1.64 11.03 -16.56
C ASP A 19 0.60 10.02 -16.02
N ILE A 20 -0.03 10.35 -14.88
CA ILE A 20 -1.02 9.50 -14.20
C ILE A 20 -2.29 9.28 -15.04
N ASP A 21 -2.54 10.17 -16.00
CA ASP A 21 -3.68 10.14 -16.91
C ASP A 21 -3.44 9.27 -18.16
N LEU A 22 -2.19 8.91 -18.46
CA LEU A 22 -1.85 8.01 -19.57
C LEU A 22 -2.20 6.55 -19.23
N PHE A 23 -2.80 5.86 -20.21
CA PHE A 23 -3.17 4.44 -20.12
C PHE A 23 -3.32 3.84 -21.52
N ASP A 24 -2.67 2.71 -21.80
CA ASP A 24 -2.82 2.00 -23.08
C ASP A 24 -4.07 1.11 -23.06
N ASN A 25 -5.23 1.71 -23.32
CA ASN A 25 -6.48 0.96 -23.32
C ASN A 25 -6.57 -0.08 -24.45
N VAL A 26 -5.79 0.05 -25.54
CA VAL A 26 -5.83 -0.87 -26.68
C VAL A 26 -5.17 -2.19 -26.32
N GLU A 27 -4.01 -2.15 -25.67
CA GLU A 27 -3.29 -3.35 -25.19
C GLU A 27 -4.17 -4.20 -24.27
N PHE A 28 -4.93 -3.55 -23.38
CA PHE A 28 -5.84 -4.24 -22.46
C PHE A 28 -7.21 -4.57 -23.06
N GLY A 29 -7.48 -4.24 -24.33
CA GLY A 29 -8.79 -4.48 -24.96
C GLY A 29 -9.94 -3.69 -24.32
N ILE A 30 -9.64 -2.57 -23.66
CA ILE A 30 -10.61 -1.72 -22.98
C ILE A 30 -11.08 -0.62 -23.92
N SER A 31 -12.40 -0.41 -24.03
CA SER A 31 -12.93 0.66 -24.85
C SER A 31 -12.49 2.04 -24.32
N SER A 32 -12.28 3.03 -25.19
CA SER A 32 -11.93 4.38 -24.73
C SER A 32 -13.00 5.00 -23.81
N ARG A 33 -14.26 4.57 -23.94
CA ARG A 33 -15.35 4.97 -23.04
C ARG A 33 -15.12 4.42 -21.63
N ASP A 34 -14.83 3.13 -21.51
CA ASP A 34 -14.59 2.50 -20.22
C ASP A 34 -13.29 2.99 -19.59
N ALA A 35 -12.24 3.17 -20.38
CA ALA A 35 -10.96 3.71 -19.91
C ALA A 35 -11.11 5.11 -19.30
N ARG A 36 -11.94 5.99 -19.89
CA ARG A 36 -12.26 7.32 -19.31
C ARG A 36 -13.07 7.23 -18.02
N ALA A 37 -13.88 6.18 -17.87
CA ALA A 37 -14.64 5.94 -16.65
C ALA A 37 -13.78 5.29 -15.55
N MET A 38 -12.60 4.74 -15.87
CA MET A 38 -11.70 4.16 -14.89
C MET A 38 -10.88 5.23 -14.17
N ALA A 39 -10.90 5.18 -12.84
CA ALA A 39 -10.00 5.99 -12.02
C ALA A 39 -8.54 5.78 -12.44
N PRO A 40 -7.70 6.83 -12.42
CA PRO A 40 -6.28 6.73 -12.75
C PRO A 40 -5.55 5.63 -11.95
N ALA A 41 -5.87 5.49 -10.65
CA ALA A 41 -5.28 4.47 -9.79
C ALA A 41 -5.57 3.04 -10.30
N THR A 42 -6.80 2.77 -10.72
CA THR A 42 -7.20 1.47 -11.30
C THR A 42 -6.45 1.17 -12.60
N ARG A 43 -6.24 2.19 -13.44
CA ARG A 43 -5.48 2.07 -14.69
C ARG A 43 -4.02 1.72 -14.41
N LYS A 44 -3.36 2.43 -13.49
CA LYS A 44 -1.98 2.14 -13.08
C LYS A 44 -1.84 0.77 -12.43
N LEU A 45 -2.79 0.36 -11.59
CA LEU A 45 -2.79 -0.96 -10.97
C LEU A 45 -2.89 -2.08 -12.01
N LEU A 46 -3.72 -1.92 -13.04
CA LEU A 46 -3.80 -2.89 -14.13
C LEU A 46 -2.47 -3.00 -14.90
N GLU A 47 -1.86 -1.87 -15.27
CA GLU A 47 -0.56 -1.83 -15.93
C GLU A 47 0.54 -2.49 -15.06
N HIS A 48 0.63 -2.12 -13.79
CA HIS A 48 1.67 -2.64 -12.89
C HIS A 48 1.45 -4.10 -12.53
N SER A 49 0.20 -4.57 -12.46
CA SER A 49 -0.09 -6.00 -12.26
C SER A 49 0.32 -6.83 -13.46
N PHE A 50 0.07 -6.33 -14.68
CA PHE A 50 0.54 -6.96 -15.89
C PHE A 50 2.08 -7.02 -15.94
N LEU A 51 2.75 -5.89 -15.67
CA LEU A 51 4.22 -5.83 -15.64
C LEU A 51 4.83 -6.74 -14.57
N ALA A 52 4.23 -6.81 -13.36
CA ALA A 52 4.71 -7.69 -12.30
C ALA A 52 4.56 -9.17 -12.66
N LEU A 53 3.47 -9.54 -13.34
CA LEU A 53 3.29 -10.91 -13.84
C LEU A 53 4.29 -11.24 -14.95
N LEU A 54 4.58 -10.30 -15.86
CA LEU A 54 5.62 -10.46 -16.87
C LEU A 54 7.00 -10.63 -16.25
N ASP A 55 7.35 -9.79 -15.27
CA ASP A 55 8.63 -9.86 -14.54
C ASP A 55 8.79 -11.19 -13.78
N SER A 56 7.70 -11.69 -13.20
CA SER A 56 7.71 -12.95 -12.45
C SER A 56 7.93 -14.19 -13.34
N GLY A 57 7.56 -14.10 -14.62
CA GLY A 57 7.64 -15.22 -15.57
C GLY A 57 6.67 -16.37 -15.31
N ILE A 58 5.76 -16.28 -14.34
CA ILE A 58 4.81 -17.37 -14.04
C ILE A 58 3.74 -17.49 -15.14
N ASP A 59 3.26 -18.70 -15.39
CA ASP A 59 2.01 -18.88 -16.11
C ASP A 59 0.84 -18.51 -15.20
N TYR A 60 0.06 -17.50 -15.59
CA TYR A 60 -1.00 -16.92 -14.75
C TYR A 60 -2.40 -16.95 -15.37
N ARG A 61 -2.51 -16.98 -16.70
CA ARG A 61 -3.81 -16.88 -17.38
C ARG A 61 -4.61 -18.16 -17.16
N LYS A 62 -5.84 -18.02 -16.70
CA LYS A 62 -6.74 -19.13 -16.31
C LYS A 62 -6.17 -20.00 -15.19
N GLN A 63 -5.24 -19.44 -14.40
CA GLN A 63 -4.66 -20.14 -13.26
C GLN A 63 -5.27 -19.63 -11.96
N ASN A 64 -5.17 -20.45 -10.91
CA ASN A 64 -5.60 -20.07 -9.56
C ASN A 64 -4.57 -19.12 -8.91
N VAL A 65 -4.51 -17.90 -9.45
CA VAL A 65 -3.73 -16.78 -8.94
C VAL A 65 -4.68 -15.81 -8.24
N GLY A 66 -4.40 -15.49 -6.98
CA GLY A 66 -5.17 -14.50 -6.23
C GLY A 66 -4.76 -13.07 -6.59
N CYS A 67 -5.63 -12.11 -6.30
CA CYS A 67 -5.45 -10.69 -6.55
C CYS A 67 -5.87 -9.90 -5.30
N PHE A 68 -4.89 -9.38 -4.56
CA PHE A 68 -5.06 -8.68 -3.29
C PHE A 68 -4.58 -7.25 -3.46
N ILE A 69 -5.51 -6.33 -3.67
CA ILE A 69 -5.20 -4.96 -4.07
C ILE A 69 -5.67 -4.00 -3.00
N SER A 70 -4.73 -3.24 -2.47
CA SER A 70 -5.02 -2.12 -1.61
C SER A 70 -5.40 -0.88 -2.42
N GLY A 71 -6.41 -0.17 -1.94
CA GLY A 71 -6.86 1.08 -2.52
C GLY A 71 -8.11 1.57 -1.80
N THR A 72 -8.29 2.88 -1.75
CA THR A 72 -9.44 3.46 -1.06
C THR A 72 -10.60 3.62 -2.03
N SER A 73 -11.84 3.58 -1.51
CA SER A 73 -13.03 3.93 -2.30
C SER A 73 -12.98 5.37 -2.84
N ILE A 74 -12.21 6.22 -2.17
CA ILE A 74 -11.92 7.59 -2.56
C ILE A 74 -11.08 7.64 -3.84
N GLU A 75 -10.05 6.79 -3.97
CA GLU A 75 -9.22 6.69 -5.18
C GLU A 75 -10.03 6.26 -6.42
N LEU A 76 -11.19 5.64 -6.20
CA LEU A 76 -12.10 5.19 -7.27
C LEU A 76 -13.14 6.22 -7.68
N SER A 77 -13.25 7.32 -6.93
CA SER A 77 -14.16 8.41 -7.27
C SER A 77 -13.54 9.32 -8.34
N ASN A 78 -14.07 9.29 -9.56
CA ASN A 78 -13.64 10.23 -10.59
C ASN A 78 -14.08 11.65 -10.22
N VAL A 79 -13.14 12.59 -10.20
CA VAL A 79 -13.37 13.99 -9.77
C VAL A 79 -14.11 14.83 -10.81
N SER A 80 -14.38 14.32 -12.02
CA SER A 80 -14.64 15.22 -13.15
C SER A 80 -15.60 14.67 -14.19
N SER A 81 -16.91 14.66 -13.88
CA SER A 81 -17.94 14.84 -14.92
C SER A 81 -19.32 15.21 -14.32
N PRO A 82 -19.93 16.35 -14.72
CA PRO A 82 -21.37 16.60 -14.52
C PRO A 82 -22.28 15.58 -15.24
N ASP A 83 -21.73 14.79 -16.17
CA ASP A 83 -22.40 13.64 -16.78
C ASP A 83 -22.28 12.37 -15.90
N GLU A 84 -22.30 12.54 -14.57
CA GLU A 84 -22.58 11.48 -13.58
C GLU A 84 -23.84 10.66 -13.93
N TYR A 85 -24.71 11.21 -14.79
CA TYR A 85 -25.89 10.51 -15.28
C TYR A 85 -25.59 9.27 -16.15
N GLU A 86 -24.48 9.23 -16.89
CA GLU A 86 -24.04 8.00 -17.59
C GLU A 86 -23.44 6.96 -16.63
N SER A 87 -22.99 7.37 -15.44
CA SER A 87 -22.43 6.47 -14.42
C SER A 87 -23.47 5.91 -13.45
N ARG A 88 -24.76 6.28 -13.57
CA ARG A 88 -25.86 5.69 -12.79
C ARG A 88 -26.04 4.22 -13.22
N GLY A 89 -25.25 3.33 -12.63
CA GLY A 89 -25.16 1.91 -12.95
C GLY A 89 -23.75 1.42 -13.31
N SER A 90 -22.76 2.32 -13.41
CA SER A 90 -21.38 1.94 -13.68
C SER A 90 -20.73 1.39 -12.41
N LEU A 91 -20.26 0.14 -12.47
CA LEU A 91 -19.43 -0.45 -11.41
C LEU A 91 -18.04 0.19 -11.32
N ALA A 92 -17.66 1.13 -12.20
CA ALA A 92 -16.32 1.71 -12.27
C ALA A 92 -15.80 2.31 -10.96
N GLY A 93 -16.67 2.93 -10.16
CA GLY A 93 -16.31 3.48 -8.85
C GLY A 93 -16.47 2.52 -7.66
N ALA A 94 -16.92 1.28 -7.89
CA ALA A 94 -17.16 0.34 -6.79
C ALA A 94 -15.83 -0.20 -6.23
N PRO A 95 -15.61 -0.19 -4.89
CA PRO A 95 -14.39 -0.71 -4.26
C PRO A 95 -13.95 -2.09 -4.74
N ALA A 96 -14.91 -3.00 -4.93
CA ALA A 96 -14.72 -4.33 -5.50
C ALA A 96 -13.95 -4.33 -6.82
N MET A 97 -14.07 -3.29 -7.64
CA MET A 97 -13.46 -3.23 -8.95
C MET A 97 -11.95 -3.00 -8.94
N LEU A 98 -11.34 -2.59 -7.83
CA LEU A 98 -9.88 -2.46 -7.72
C LEU A 98 -9.18 -3.78 -8.05
N ALA A 99 -9.60 -4.87 -7.40
CA ALA A 99 -9.05 -6.20 -7.64
C ALA A 99 -9.76 -6.89 -8.82
N ASN A 100 -11.10 -6.80 -8.89
CA ASN A 100 -11.87 -7.59 -9.87
C ASN A 100 -11.59 -7.22 -11.32
N ARG A 101 -11.26 -5.96 -11.62
CA ARG A 101 -10.89 -5.56 -13.00
C ARG A 101 -9.56 -6.18 -13.41
N ILE A 102 -8.60 -6.26 -12.49
CA ILE A 102 -7.30 -6.88 -12.73
C ILE A 102 -7.49 -8.38 -12.96
N SER A 103 -8.20 -9.06 -12.04
CA SER A 103 -8.50 -10.48 -12.18
C SER A 103 -9.23 -10.81 -13.49
N ASN A 104 -10.20 -9.97 -13.87
CA ASN A 104 -10.93 -10.15 -15.12
C ASN A 104 -10.07 -9.93 -16.38
N HIS A 105 -9.27 -8.87 -16.43
CA HIS A 105 -8.43 -8.57 -17.61
C HIS A 105 -7.25 -9.53 -17.75
N LEU A 106 -6.68 -9.97 -16.64
CA LEU A 106 -5.51 -10.84 -16.61
C LEU A 106 -5.88 -12.33 -16.48
N ASP A 107 -7.18 -12.63 -16.45
CA ASP A 107 -7.75 -13.99 -16.39
C ASP A 107 -7.28 -14.79 -15.15
N LEU A 108 -7.30 -14.14 -13.99
CA LEU A 108 -6.91 -14.73 -12.70
C LEU A 108 -8.13 -15.36 -12.02
N LEU A 109 -8.04 -16.64 -11.64
CA LEU A 109 -9.17 -17.41 -11.12
C LEU A 109 -9.19 -17.56 -9.59
N GLY A 110 -8.22 -17.00 -8.88
CA GLY A 110 -8.15 -17.05 -7.42
C GLY A 110 -8.98 -15.97 -6.72
N PRO A 111 -8.82 -15.82 -5.38
CA PRO A 111 -9.48 -14.78 -4.62
C PRO A 111 -9.19 -13.39 -5.18
N SER A 112 -10.20 -12.54 -5.30
CA SER A 112 -10.06 -11.18 -5.85
C SER A 112 -10.62 -10.17 -4.85
N ILE A 113 -9.72 -9.55 -4.08
CA ILE A 113 -10.06 -8.86 -2.82
C ILE A 113 -9.48 -7.45 -2.82
N PRO A 114 -10.33 -6.39 -2.82
CA PRO A 114 -9.90 -5.04 -2.49
C PRO A 114 -9.75 -4.87 -0.97
N LEU A 115 -8.80 -4.04 -0.53
CA LEU A 115 -8.51 -3.82 0.88
C LEU A 115 -8.26 -2.34 1.20
N ASP A 116 -8.80 -1.88 2.32
CA ASP A 116 -8.54 -0.55 2.87
C ASP A 116 -8.43 -0.63 4.40
N THR A 117 -7.21 -0.52 4.88
CA THR A 117 -6.85 -0.33 6.30
C THR A 117 -6.00 0.93 6.47
N ALA A 118 -6.23 1.95 5.63
CA ALA A 118 -5.43 3.16 5.54
C ALA A 118 -3.93 2.88 5.26
N CYS A 119 -3.01 3.44 6.05
CA CYS A 119 -1.57 3.41 5.76
C CYS A 119 -0.95 2.00 5.74
N SER A 120 -1.62 0.99 6.30
CA SER A 120 -1.13 -0.41 6.34
C SER A 120 -1.71 -1.30 5.24
N SER A 121 -2.55 -0.77 4.35
CA SER A 121 -3.37 -1.56 3.42
C SER A 121 -2.56 -2.52 2.54
N SER A 122 -1.39 -2.10 2.04
CA SER A 122 -0.54 -2.94 1.19
C SER A 122 0.09 -4.11 1.96
N LEU A 123 0.49 -3.91 3.22
CA LEU A 123 1.00 -4.97 4.08
C LEU A 123 -0.13 -5.90 4.58
N MET A 124 -1.34 -5.37 4.76
CA MET A 124 -2.53 -6.19 5.01
C MET A 124 -2.85 -7.09 3.80
N ALA A 125 -2.77 -6.54 2.59
CA ALA A 125 -2.93 -7.31 1.34
C ALA A 125 -1.89 -8.43 1.23
N LEU A 126 -0.63 -8.13 1.55
CA LEU A 126 0.43 -9.13 1.61
C LEU A 126 0.13 -10.24 2.61
N HIS A 127 -0.27 -9.86 3.84
CA HIS A 127 -0.60 -10.83 4.87
C HIS A 127 -1.71 -11.78 4.43
N LEU A 128 -2.82 -11.25 3.91
CA LEU A 128 -3.95 -12.05 3.45
C LEU A 128 -3.59 -12.94 2.25
N ALA A 129 -2.78 -12.44 1.31
CA ALA A 129 -2.30 -13.24 0.20
C ALA A 129 -1.44 -14.42 0.66
N VAL A 130 -0.54 -14.20 1.64
CA VAL A 130 0.24 -15.26 2.27
C VAL A 130 -0.68 -16.28 2.95
N GLN A 131 -1.69 -15.84 3.70
CA GLN A 131 -2.63 -16.76 4.35
C GLN A 131 -3.43 -17.57 3.32
N SER A 132 -3.94 -16.96 2.25
CA SER A 132 -4.68 -17.66 1.19
C SER A 132 -3.82 -18.70 0.46
N ILE A 133 -2.53 -18.42 0.24
CA ILE A 133 -1.60 -19.41 -0.32
C ILE A 133 -1.40 -20.58 0.64
N LEU A 134 -1.18 -20.30 1.94
CA LEU A 134 -0.98 -21.35 2.95
C LEU A 134 -2.22 -22.22 3.16
N LEU A 135 -3.42 -21.65 3.02
CA LEU A 135 -4.69 -22.38 3.10
C LEU A 135 -5.04 -23.11 1.80
N GLY A 136 -4.31 -22.85 0.70
CA GLY A 136 -4.55 -23.46 -0.61
C GLY A 136 -5.67 -22.81 -1.43
N ASP A 137 -6.15 -21.63 -1.03
CA ASP A 137 -7.14 -20.86 -1.79
C ASP A 137 -6.58 -20.39 -3.14
N CYS A 138 -5.27 -20.11 -3.22
CA CYS A 138 -4.55 -19.82 -4.46
C CYS A 138 -3.12 -20.38 -4.45
N LYS A 139 -2.52 -20.51 -5.64
CA LYS A 139 -1.15 -21.04 -5.83
C LYS A 139 -0.08 -19.96 -5.93
N ALA A 140 -0.50 -18.76 -6.32
CA ALA A 140 0.29 -17.54 -6.34
C ALA A 140 -0.66 -16.37 -6.09
N ALA A 141 -0.12 -15.18 -5.85
CA ALA A 141 -0.93 -13.99 -5.68
C ALA A 141 -0.23 -12.74 -6.24
N VAL A 142 -1.02 -11.90 -6.91
CA VAL A 142 -0.71 -10.50 -7.17
C VAL A 142 -1.08 -9.71 -5.92
N VAL A 143 -0.12 -8.96 -5.37
CA VAL A 143 -0.31 -8.11 -4.20
C VAL A 143 0.13 -6.70 -4.56
N GLY A 144 -0.71 -5.71 -4.31
CA GLY A 144 -0.32 -4.35 -4.67
C GLY A 144 -1.15 -3.25 -4.04
N GLY A 145 -0.82 -2.02 -4.41
CA GLY A 145 -1.52 -0.82 -3.98
C GLY A 145 -1.16 0.38 -4.85
N CYS A 146 -2.12 1.29 -5.00
CA CYS A 146 -1.90 2.57 -5.64
C CYS A 146 -2.52 3.70 -4.83
N GLN A 147 -1.73 4.75 -4.61
CA GLN A 147 -2.13 5.97 -3.93
C GLN A 147 -1.86 7.15 -4.86
N LEU A 148 -2.89 7.96 -5.14
CA LEU A 148 -2.78 9.19 -5.92
C LEU A 148 -3.34 10.36 -5.11
N ASN A 149 -2.74 11.55 -5.21
CA ASN A 149 -3.09 12.73 -4.44
C ASN A 149 -3.86 13.76 -5.28
N HIS A 150 -4.75 13.28 -6.15
CA HIS A 150 -5.43 14.08 -7.15
C HIS A 150 -6.64 14.88 -6.61
N ARG A 151 -7.12 14.59 -5.39
CA ARG A 151 -8.29 15.24 -4.79
C ARG A 151 -7.90 16.41 -3.90
N LEU A 152 -8.29 17.63 -4.30
CA LEU A 152 -8.06 18.86 -3.53
C LEU A 152 -8.63 18.79 -2.10
N MET A 153 -9.81 18.17 -1.93
CA MET A 153 -10.47 18.06 -0.63
C MET A 153 -9.62 17.31 0.39
N ASP A 154 -8.89 16.28 -0.04
CA ASP A 154 -8.07 15.51 0.89
C ASP A 154 -6.88 16.36 1.39
N TRP A 155 -6.30 17.20 0.53
CA TRP A 155 -5.26 18.17 0.95
C TRP A 155 -5.77 19.17 1.98
N ILE A 156 -7.00 19.66 1.81
CA ILE A 156 -7.65 20.55 2.77
C ILE A 156 -7.89 19.81 4.09
N THR A 157 -8.40 18.58 4.05
CA THR A 157 -8.67 17.76 5.24
C THR A 157 -7.40 17.49 6.04
N TYR A 158 -6.31 17.05 5.40
CA TYR A 158 -5.05 16.80 6.11
C TYR A 158 -4.37 18.07 6.60
N SER A 159 -4.55 19.21 5.90
CA SER A 159 -4.07 20.50 6.39
C SER A 159 -4.79 20.93 7.68
N GLN A 160 -6.09 20.67 7.77
CA GLN A 160 -6.89 21.00 8.96
C GLN A 160 -6.63 20.06 10.14
N SER A 161 -6.23 18.81 9.89
CA SER A 161 -5.86 17.87 10.96
C SER A 161 -4.46 18.09 11.51
N SER A 162 -3.70 19.07 10.98
CA SER A 162 -2.31 19.37 11.40
C SER A 162 -1.40 18.15 11.32
N LEU A 163 -1.64 17.25 10.37
CA LEU A 163 -0.81 16.06 10.16
C LEU A 163 0.27 16.25 9.10
N LEU A 164 0.13 17.27 8.23
CA LEU A 164 1.08 17.55 7.16
C LEU A 164 2.28 18.35 7.67
N SER A 165 3.46 17.98 7.20
CA SER A 165 4.66 18.80 7.35
C SER A 165 4.51 20.12 6.58
N GLN A 166 5.01 21.22 7.14
CA GLN A 166 4.92 22.54 6.52
C GLN A 166 5.83 22.68 5.29
N ASP A 167 6.94 21.95 5.26
CA ASP A 167 7.90 21.97 4.15
C ASP A 167 7.62 20.87 3.10
N GLY A 168 6.62 20.03 3.36
CA GLY A 168 6.20 18.94 2.49
C GLY A 168 7.19 17.78 2.44
N LYS A 169 7.91 17.52 3.53
CA LYS A 169 8.83 16.38 3.66
C LYS A 169 8.52 15.54 4.89
N CYS A 170 8.58 14.23 4.75
CA CYS A 170 8.74 13.34 5.90
C CYS A 170 10.18 13.44 6.38
N LYS A 171 10.38 13.67 7.68
CA LYS A 171 11.69 13.81 8.31
C LYS A 171 11.86 12.75 9.39
N PRO A 172 11.93 11.45 9.00
CA PRO A 172 11.90 10.37 9.96
C PRO A 172 13.06 10.48 10.95
N PHE A 173 12.74 10.44 12.25
CA PHE A 173 13.70 10.51 13.36
C PHE A 173 14.47 11.84 13.50
N ASP A 174 14.14 12.87 12.71
CA ASP A 174 14.78 14.18 12.78
C ASP A 174 14.17 15.04 13.91
N GLU A 175 14.98 15.88 14.56
CA GLU A 175 14.51 16.81 15.59
C GLU A 175 13.46 17.81 15.05
N SER A 176 13.52 18.11 13.75
CA SER A 176 12.61 19.02 13.05
C SER A 176 11.35 18.34 12.46
N ALA A 177 11.08 17.08 12.84
CA ALA A 177 9.88 16.33 12.48
C ALA A 177 8.58 17.05 12.88
N ASP A 178 7.78 17.49 11.90
CA ASP A 178 6.58 18.31 12.10
C ASP A 178 5.32 17.74 11.42
N GLY A 179 5.38 16.53 10.88
CA GLY A 179 4.28 15.90 10.14
C GLY A 179 4.78 15.10 8.95
N PHE A 180 3.84 14.56 8.18
CA PHE A 180 4.15 13.76 6.99
C PHE A 180 3.96 14.56 5.69
N ALA A 181 4.64 14.12 4.63
CA ALA A 181 4.43 14.58 3.27
C ALA A 181 3.55 13.61 2.50
N ARG A 182 2.71 14.11 1.60
CA ARG A 182 1.94 13.24 0.72
C ARG A 182 2.78 12.82 -0.49
N ALA A 183 2.74 11.52 -0.78
CA ALA A 183 3.40 10.91 -1.92
C ALA A 183 2.42 10.08 -2.74
N GLU A 184 2.70 9.95 -4.03
CA GLU A 184 2.00 9.05 -4.95
C GLU A 184 2.89 7.87 -5.31
N ALA A 185 2.31 6.68 -5.37
CA ALA A 185 3.00 5.47 -5.76
C ALA A 185 2.01 4.42 -6.28
N CYS A 186 2.49 3.56 -7.16
CA CYS A 186 1.82 2.33 -7.56
C CYS A 186 2.84 1.20 -7.46
N VAL A 187 2.58 0.22 -6.60
CA VAL A 187 3.51 -0.89 -6.34
C VAL A 187 2.73 -2.20 -6.42
N VAL A 188 3.25 -3.15 -7.19
CA VAL A 188 2.68 -4.49 -7.31
C VAL A 188 3.82 -5.51 -7.29
N ILE A 189 3.62 -6.59 -6.54
CA ILE A 189 4.51 -7.75 -6.48
C ILE A 189 3.73 -9.03 -6.74
N VAL A 190 4.44 -10.07 -7.17
CA VAL A 190 3.90 -11.42 -7.30
C VAL A 190 4.57 -12.29 -6.25
N ILE A 191 3.78 -13.06 -5.51
CA ILE A 191 4.26 -14.01 -4.50
C ILE A 191 3.78 -15.42 -4.82
N LYS A 192 4.61 -16.42 -4.50
CA LYS A 192 4.25 -17.85 -4.59
C LYS A 192 5.05 -18.67 -3.57
N PRO A 193 4.64 -19.92 -3.26
CA PRO A 193 5.40 -20.80 -2.37
C PRO A 193 6.85 -20.95 -2.82
N LEU A 194 7.79 -20.83 -1.88
CA LEU A 194 9.23 -20.95 -2.16
C LEU A 194 9.58 -22.31 -2.80
N VAL A 195 8.94 -23.39 -2.33
CA VAL A 195 9.14 -24.74 -2.87
C VAL A 195 8.79 -24.81 -4.37
N ASP A 196 7.72 -24.14 -4.78
CA ASP A 196 7.29 -24.10 -6.17
C ASP A 196 8.20 -23.16 -6.98
N ALA A 197 8.66 -22.05 -6.39
CA ALA A 197 9.63 -21.15 -7.03
C ALA A 197 10.95 -21.82 -7.35
N LEU A 198 11.47 -22.62 -6.42
CA LEU A 198 12.68 -23.40 -6.63
C LEU A 198 12.48 -24.50 -7.69
N LYS A 199 11.32 -25.16 -7.68
CA LYS A 199 10.98 -26.21 -8.65
C LYS A 199 10.85 -25.66 -10.07
N ASP A 200 10.19 -24.52 -10.20
CA ASP A 200 9.92 -23.87 -11.49
C ASP A 200 11.11 -23.02 -11.99
N GLN A 201 12.15 -22.86 -11.15
CA GLN A 201 13.35 -22.04 -11.41
C GLN A 201 13.03 -20.56 -11.64
N ASP A 202 12.07 -20.04 -10.88
CA ASP A 202 11.72 -18.62 -10.90
C ASP A 202 12.87 -17.76 -10.38
N HIS A 203 12.91 -16.50 -10.82
CA HIS A 203 13.75 -15.50 -10.20
C HIS A 203 13.17 -15.08 -8.84
N ILE A 204 13.90 -15.34 -7.75
CA ILE A 204 13.47 -15.05 -6.39
C ILE A 204 14.18 -13.79 -5.86
N TYR A 205 13.43 -12.69 -5.70
CA TYR A 205 13.95 -11.45 -5.11
C TYR A 205 14.16 -11.55 -3.59
N ALA A 206 13.19 -12.13 -2.88
CA ALA A 206 13.19 -12.25 -1.43
C ALA A 206 12.24 -13.37 -0.98
N THR A 207 12.37 -13.78 0.29
CA THR A 207 11.45 -14.74 0.93
C THR A 207 10.71 -14.05 2.06
N ILE A 208 9.39 -14.25 2.13
CA ILE A 208 8.56 -13.77 3.23
C ILE A 208 8.55 -14.86 4.30
N LEU A 209 9.29 -14.64 5.39
CA LEU A 209 9.42 -15.63 6.46
C LEU A 209 8.24 -15.60 7.43
N GLY A 210 7.64 -14.43 7.66
CA GLY A 210 6.51 -14.27 8.55
C GLY A 210 5.81 -12.94 8.36
N SER A 211 4.53 -12.89 8.69
CA SER A 211 3.72 -11.67 8.70
C SER A 211 2.66 -11.73 9.79
N SER A 212 2.22 -10.57 10.28
CA SER A 212 1.22 -10.47 11.33
C SER A 212 0.46 -9.15 11.21
N ILE A 213 -0.76 -9.15 11.72
CA ILE A 213 -1.68 -8.01 11.77
C ILE A 213 -2.38 -8.02 13.12
N ASN A 214 -2.71 -6.84 13.65
CA ASN A 214 -3.55 -6.69 14.83
C ASN A 214 -4.23 -5.30 14.84
N SER A 215 -4.91 -4.99 15.95
CA SER A 215 -5.50 -3.68 16.20
C SER A 215 -5.22 -3.26 17.64
N ALA A 216 -5.07 -1.96 17.85
CA ALA A 216 -4.90 -1.38 19.18
C ALA A 216 -6.19 -1.38 20.02
N GLY A 217 -7.34 -1.69 19.42
CA GLY A 217 -8.63 -1.70 20.11
C GLY A 217 -8.89 -0.37 20.83
N SER A 218 -9.21 -0.43 22.12
CA SER A 218 -9.45 0.74 22.97
C SER A 218 -8.19 1.28 23.67
N GLY A 219 -6.99 0.89 23.22
CA GLY A 219 -5.71 1.29 23.84
C GLY A 219 -5.35 2.78 23.70
N GLY A 220 -6.07 3.53 22.86
CA GLY A 220 -5.88 4.97 22.69
C GLY A 220 -7.00 5.61 21.86
N PRO A 221 -6.98 6.94 21.68
CA PRO A 221 -7.90 7.62 20.77
C PRO A 221 -7.79 7.09 19.34
N PRO A 222 -8.88 7.13 18.54
CA PRO A 222 -8.82 6.75 17.13
C PRO A 222 -7.69 7.48 16.39
N GLY A 223 -6.82 6.70 15.74
CA GLY A 223 -5.66 7.20 14.98
C GLY A 223 -4.39 7.46 15.81
N ALA A 224 -4.42 7.29 17.14
CA ALA A 224 -3.22 7.37 17.96
C ALA A 224 -2.38 6.08 17.85
N PRO A 225 -1.05 6.16 17.74
CA PRO A 225 -0.19 4.99 17.80
C PRO A 225 -0.20 4.40 19.21
N VAL A 226 -0.27 3.06 19.30
CA VAL A 226 -0.18 2.33 20.57
C VAL A 226 1.02 1.40 20.51
N ALA A 227 2.04 1.70 21.32
CA ALA A 227 3.34 1.05 21.29
C ALA A 227 3.23 -0.47 21.50
N GLU A 228 2.47 -0.92 22.51
CA GLU A 228 2.32 -2.35 22.78
C GLU A 228 1.62 -3.10 21.64
N SER A 229 0.70 -2.47 20.91
CA SER A 229 0.04 -3.14 19.79
C SER A 229 0.98 -3.27 18.58
N GLN A 230 1.75 -2.23 18.26
CA GLN A 230 2.77 -2.30 17.20
C GLN A 230 3.80 -3.39 17.53
N ALA A 231 4.21 -3.42 18.80
CA ALA A 231 5.12 -4.40 19.35
C ALA A 231 4.69 -5.83 19.11
N ASP A 232 3.46 -6.14 19.53
CA ASP A 232 2.91 -7.49 19.46
C ASP A 232 2.78 -7.96 18.00
N ALA A 233 2.40 -7.07 17.08
CA ALA A 233 2.36 -7.41 15.66
C ALA A 233 3.75 -7.83 15.14
N MET A 234 4.78 -7.05 15.44
CA MET A 234 6.15 -7.36 15.02
C MET A 234 6.67 -8.65 15.66
N LEU A 235 6.48 -8.84 16.96
CA LEU A 235 6.95 -10.04 17.68
C LEU A 235 6.27 -11.32 17.16
N VAL A 236 4.96 -11.27 16.91
CA VAL A 236 4.22 -12.41 16.33
C VAL A 236 4.70 -12.72 14.91
N ALA A 237 5.07 -11.71 14.11
CA ALA A 237 5.64 -11.94 12.78
C ALA A 237 6.99 -12.68 12.86
N PHE A 238 7.86 -12.33 13.82
CA PHE A 238 9.13 -13.02 14.09
C PHE A 238 8.92 -14.44 14.62
N GLU A 239 7.98 -14.62 15.55
CA GLU A 239 7.60 -15.93 16.07
C GLU A 239 7.13 -16.86 14.93
N ARG A 240 6.25 -16.38 14.05
CA ARG A 240 5.79 -17.11 12.87
C ARG A 240 6.92 -17.43 11.89
N ALA A 241 7.91 -16.55 11.80
CA ALA A 241 9.12 -16.77 11.01
C ALA A 241 10.09 -17.77 11.65
N GLY A 242 9.91 -18.14 12.92
CA GLY A 242 10.87 -18.97 13.65
C GLY A 242 12.20 -18.26 13.93
N HIS A 243 12.21 -16.92 13.97
CA HIS A 243 13.39 -16.09 14.17
C HIS A 243 13.27 -15.18 15.39
N SER A 244 14.40 -14.85 16.00
CA SER A 244 14.49 -13.82 17.03
C SER A 244 14.53 -12.42 16.41
N PRO A 245 13.87 -11.41 17.01
CA PRO A 245 14.02 -10.01 16.61
C PRO A 245 15.49 -9.53 16.59
N SER A 246 16.35 -10.11 17.43
CA SER A 246 17.79 -9.78 17.49
C SER A 246 18.59 -10.19 16.24
N GLU A 247 18.01 -11.04 15.39
CA GLU A 247 18.59 -11.47 14.11
C GLU A 247 18.35 -10.45 12.99
N ALA A 248 17.44 -9.49 13.19
CA ALA A 248 17.14 -8.46 12.20
C ALA A 248 18.38 -7.61 11.88
N ALA A 249 18.78 -7.59 10.61
CA ALA A 249 19.86 -6.74 10.13
C ALA A 249 19.42 -5.28 9.91
N TYR A 250 18.16 -5.10 9.54
CA TYR A 250 17.55 -3.81 9.22
C TYR A 250 16.07 -3.83 9.57
N VAL A 251 15.51 -2.69 9.98
CA VAL A 251 14.07 -2.49 10.13
C VAL A 251 13.62 -1.27 9.34
N GLU A 252 12.77 -1.51 8.34
CA GLU A 252 12.03 -0.47 7.63
C GLU A 252 10.82 -0.05 8.47
N LEU A 253 10.88 1.13 9.08
CA LEU A 253 9.87 1.65 9.98
C LEU A 253 8.81 2.47 9.25
N HIS A 254 7.62 2.54 9.86
CA HIS A 254 6.54 3.40 9.38
C HIS A 254 6.95 4.88 9.42
N ALA A 255 7.61 5.32 10.50
CA ALA A 255 8.28 6.59 10.76
C ALA A 255 7.91 7.69 9.75
N THR A 256 6.81 8.38 10.05
CA THR A 256 6.19 9.36 9.15
C THR A 256 6.75 10.76 9.31
N GLY A 257 7.76 10.97 10.16
CA GLY A 257 8.29 12.30 10.46
C GLY A 257 7.42 13.04 11.48
N THR A 258 6.79 12.32 12.41
CA THR A 258 5.97 12.95 13.47
C THR A 258 6.70 12.97 14.80
N ALA A 259 6.63 14.10 15.50
CA ALA A 259 7.29 14.30 16.80
C ALA A 259 6.90 13.27 17.88
N LYS A 260 5.76 12.60 17.76
CA LYS A 260 5.29 11.55 18.69
C LYS A 260 5.42 10.14 18.13
N GLY A 261 5.07 9.92 16.86
CA GLY A 261 5.04 8.58 16.26
C GLY A 261 6.43 7.99 16.13
N ASP A 262 7.38 8.77 15.59
CA ASP A 262 8.72 8.26 15.30
C ASP A 262 9.48 7.85 16.56
N PRO A 263 9.51 8.64 17.66
CA PRO A 263 10.15 8.19 18.89
C PRO A 263 9.44 6.99 19.50
N THR A 264 8.12 6.87 19.36
CA THR A 264 7.37 5.72 19.89
C THR A 264 7.80 4.43 19.19
N GLU A 265 7.86 4.45 17.86
CA GLU A 265 8.22 3.30 17.05
C GLU A 265 9.71 2.93 17.22
N ALA A 266 10.62 3.91 17.07
CA ALA A 266 12.06 3.66 17.11
C ALA A 266 12.55 3.22 18.51
N ASN A 267 12.08 3.86 19.59
CA ASN A 267 12.48 3.46 20.94
C ASN A 267 12.03 2.05 21.28
N TRP A 268 10.82 1.67 20.85
CA TRP A 268 10.33 0.32 21.11
C TRP A 268 11.15 -0.73 20.35
N VAL A 269 11.43 -0.49 19.05
CA VAL A 269 12.28 -1.38 18.25
C VAL A 269 13.66 -1.51 18.90
N GLY A 270 14.28 -0.40 19.30
CA GLY A 270 15.56 -0.43 20.02
C GLY A 270 15.53 -1.25 21.32
N GLN A 271 14.42 -1.26 22.05
CA GLN A 271 14.27 -2.05 23.28
C GLN A 271 14.06 -3.54 23.02
N ARG A 272 13.26 -3.92 22.02
CA ARG A 272 12.87 -5.33 21.79
C ARG A 272 13.70 -6.07 20.76
N PHE A 273 14.35 -5.35 19.85
CA PHE A 273 15.26 -5.91 18.84
C PHE A 273 16.72 -5.78 19.29
N ARG A 274 16.94 -5.69 20.61
CA ARG A 274 18.28 -5.53 21.20
C ARG A 274 19.19 -6.67 20.74
N ARG A 275 20.36 -6.30 20.23
CA ARG A 275 21.38 -7.22 19.73
C ARG A 275 22.78 -6.73 20.10
N ALA A 276 23.80 -7.55 19.82
CA ALA A 276 25.18 -7.24 20.19
C ALA A 276 25.78 -6.07 19.38
N ASN A 277 25.42 -5.97 18.11
CA ASN A 277 25.82 -4.88 17.21
C ASN A 277 24.71 -3.83 17.10
N GLU A 278 24.99 -2.72 16.41
CA GLU A 278 23.97 -1.71 16.10
C GLU A 278 22.87 -2.29 15.19
N LEU A 279 21.63 -1.91 15.43
CA LEU A 279 20.50 -2.20 14.56
C LEU A 279 20.29 -1.02 13.61
N LEU A 280 20.33 -1.27 12.32
CA LEU A 280 20.03 -0.25 11.32
C LEU A 280 18.51 -0.10 11.19
N VAL A 281 18.03 1.13 11.20
CA VAL A 281 16.63 1.47 10.96
C VAL A 281 16.54 2.58 9.93
N GLY A 282 15.44 2.63 9.20
CA GLY A 282 15.20 3.67 8.21
C GLY A 282 13.73 3.77 7.85
N SER A 283 13.41 4.74 6.98
CA SER A 283 12.11 4.83 6.35
C SER A 283 12.22 5.48 4.98
N VAL A 284 11.68 4.81 3.98
CA VAL A 284 11.60 5.27 2.58
C VAL A 284 10.85 6.60 2.46
N LYS A 285 9.99 6.93 3.43
CA LYS A 285 9.25 8.19 3.46
C LYS A 285 10.17 9.40 3.50
N GLY A 286 11.35 9.29 4.11
CA GLY A 286 12.36 10.36 4.06
C GLY A 286 12.82 10.70 2.63
N ASN A 287 12.69 9.75 1.69
CA ASN A 287 13.08 9.93 0.29
C ASN A 287 11.92 10.35 -0.60
N ILE A 288 10.76 9.71 -0.45
CA ILE A 288 9.64 9.86 -1.39
C ILE A 288 8.40 10.52 -0.77
N GLY A 289 8.33 10.68 0.55
CA GLY A 289 7.14 11.06 1.30
C GLY A 289 6.37 9.85 1.84
#